data_AF-A0AAV5V2L4-F1
#
_entry.id   AF-A0AAV5V2L4-F1
#
_cell.length_a   1.000
_cell.length_b   1.000
_cell.length_c   1.000
_cell.angle_alpha   90.00
_cell.angle_beta   90.00
_cell.angle_gamma   90.00
#
_symmetry.space_group_name_H-M   'P 1'
#
loop_
_entity.id
_entity.type
_entity.pdbx_description
1 polymer ?
#
loop_
_entity_poly.entity_id
_entity_poly.type
_entity_poly.pdbx_seq_one_letter_code
_entity_poly.pdbx_strand_id
1 'polypeptide(L)'
;GIFSPEMHLFFELALISLLYLSATKANICFDCVVIIEFVENLILNDEDNIEDKFNARCLAQFPDSWNESVCEALVKTKLDQIVQGIEDNLVPDQICNNIGLCNLAEFIKTLKIAVPAARPVVNLPVH
;
A
#
# COMPACT_ATOMS: atom_id res chain seq x y z
N GLY A 1 23.98 38.20 3.50
CA GLY A 1 23.25 37.55 2.39
C GLY A 1 21.99 37.00 2.99
N ILE A 2 20.83 37.61 2.75
CA ILE A 2 20.02 37.49 1.53
C ILE A 2 19.77 36.01 1.21
N PHE A 3 18.83 35.40 1.95
CA PHE A 3 18.07 34.26 1.44
C PHE A 3 16.99 34.87 0.52
N SER A 4 17.12 34.68 -0.80
CA SER A 4 16.16 35.18 -1.77
C SER A 4 14.77 34.57 -1.53
N PRO A 5 13.65 35.31 -1.72
CA PRO A 5 12.30 34.85 -1.45
C PRO A 5 11.87 33.63 -2.28
N GLU A 6 12.49 33.43 -3.44
CA GLU A 6 12.28 32.26 -4.29
C GLU A 6 12.68 30.96 -3.58
N MET A 7 13.76 30.99 -2.80
CA MET A 7 14.27 29.82 -2.08
C MET A 7 13.30 29.35 -0.98
N HIS A 8 12.62 30.27 -0.28
CA HIS A 8 11.59 29.92 0.71
C HIS A 8 10.39 29.20 0.06
N LEU A 9 9.95 29.64 -1.11
CA LEU A 9 8.84 29.00 -1.83
C LEU A 9 9.18 27.57 -2.27
N PHE A 10 10.43 27.32 -2.68
CA PHE A 10 10.91 25.96 -2.97
C PHE A 10 10.95 25.07 -1.73
N PHE A 11 11.36 25.58 -0.58
CA PHE A 11 11.36 24.81 0.67
C PHE A 11 9.94 24.46 1.13
N GLU A 12 8.99 25.39 1.04
CA GLU A 12 7.57 25.14 1.37
C GLU A 12 6.95 24.09 0.42
N LEU A 13 7.20 24.20 -0.90
CA LEU A 13 6.71 23.21 -1.88
C LEU A 13 7.32 21.82 -1.67
N ALA A 14 8.61 21.75 -1.28
CA ALA A 14 9.28 20.50 -0.97
C ALA A 14 8.69 19.84 0.29
N LEU A 15 8.42 20.62 1.34
CA LEU A 15 7.78 20.13 2.56
C LEU A 15 6.36 19.63 2.28
N ILE A 16 5.57 20.38 1.51
CA ILE A 16 4.22 19.96 1.10
C ILE A 16 4.27 18.66 0.30
N SER A 17 5.21 18.52 -0.65
CA SER A 17 5.37 17.31 -1.47
C SER A 17 5.77 16.09 -0.64
N LEU A 18 6.66 16.26 0.34
CA LEU A 18 7.08 15.18 1.25
C LEU A 18 5.95 14.75 2.19
N LEU A 19 5.18 15.71 2.72
CA LEU A 19 4.01 15.43 3.53
C LEU A 19 2.96 14.65 2.72
N TYR A 20 2.68 15.07 1.49
CA TYR A 20 1.74 14.38 0.60
C TYR A 20 2.18 12.92 0.34
N LEU A 21 3.44 12.69 -0.01
CA LEU A 21 3.95 11.34 -0.27
C LEU A 21 3.84 10.42 0.96
N SER A 22 4.11 10.94 2.16
CA SER A 22 3.98 10.16 3.40
C SER A 22 2.54 9.75 3.70
N ALA A 23 1.58 10.64 3.47
CA ALA A 23 0.15 10.36 3.60
C ALA A 23 -0.32 9.34 2.56
N THR A 24 0.18 9.45 1.32
CA THR A 24 -0.16 8.56 0.19
C THR A 24 0.51 7.19 0.25
N LYS A 25 1.38 6.92 1.22
CA LYS A 25 1.92 5.57 1.46
C LYS A 25 1.20 4.90 2.63
N ALA A 26 0.86 5.68 3.66
CA ALA A 26 0.12 5.19 4.80
C ALA A 26 -1.29 4.70 4.40
N ASN A 27 -1.97 5.41 3.51
CA ASN A 27 -3.26 4.98 2.96
C ASN A 27 -3.13 3.68 2.15
N ILE A 28 -2.16 3.54 1.23
CA ILE A 28 -2.04 2.35 0.37
C ILE A 28 -1.82 1.07 1.18
N CYS A 29 -1.00 1.15 2.23
CA CYS A 29 -0.77 0.02 3.12
C CYS A 29 -2.04 -0.35 3.91
N PHE A 30 -2.72 0.66 4.45
CA PHE A 30 -3.98 0.47 5.15
C PHE A 30 -5.07 -0.12 4.24
N ASP A 31 -5.19 0.42 3.02
CA ASP A 31 -6.12 -0.03 1.99
C ASP A 31 -5.86 -1.49 1.60
N CYS A 32 -4.59 -1.89 1.48
CA CYS A 32 -4.23 -3.29 1.26
C CYS A 32 -4.73 -4.19 2.39
N VAL A 33 -4.46 -3.82 3.65
CA VAL A 33 -4.84 -4.64 4.81
C VAL A 33 -6.36 -4.85 4.83
N VAL A 34 -7.13 -3.78 4.59
CA VAL A 34 -8.60 -3.84 4.52
C VAL A 34 -9.09 -4.76 3.40
N ILE A 35 -8.42 -4.77 2.24
CA ILE A 35 -8.78 -5.67 1.14
C ILE A 35 -8.46 -7.12 1.50
N ILE A 36 -7.33 -7.40 2.15
CA ILE A 36 -6.95 -8.78 2.52
C ILE A 36 -7.89 -9.35 3.58
N GLU A 37 -8.25 -8.57 4.60
CA GLU A 37 -9.26 -8.98 5.58
C GLU A 37 -10.60 -9.33 4.91
N PHE A 38 -10.96 -8.59 3.85
CA PHE A 38 -12.16 -8.92 3.07
C PHE A 38 -12.04 -10.26 2.33
N VAL A 39 -10.89 -10.55 1.71
CA VAL A 39 -10.64 -11.85 1.05
C VAL A 39 -10.65 -13.00 2.04
N GLU A 40 -10.03 -12.81 3.21
CA GLU A 40 -10.03 -13.80 4.28
C GLU A 40 -11.46 -14.14 4.70
N ASN A 41 -12.31 -13.13 4.87
CA ASN A 41 -13.74 -13.36 5.14
C ASN A 41 -14.46 -14.09 4.02
N LEU A 42 -14.15 -13.84 2.74
CA LEU A 42 -14.76 -14.59 1.63
C LEU A 42 -14.39 -16.07 1.69
N ILE A 43 -13.11 -16.37 1.95
CA ILE A 43 -12.60 -17.75 2.07
C ILE A 43 -13.24 -18.45 3.27
N LEU A 44 -13.30 -17.79 4.43
CA LEU A 44 -13.90 -18.36 5.65
C LEU A 44 -15.40 -18.67 5.51
N ASN A 45 -16.10 -17.96 4.63
CA ASN A 45 -17.53 -18.16 4.36
C ASN A 45 -17.80 -19.04 3.13
N ASP A 46 -16.77 -19.63 2.51
CA ASP A 46 -16.88 -20.48 1.32
C ASP A 46 -17.61 -19.77 0.15
N GLU A 47 -17.35 -18.47 -0.01
CA GLU A 47 -17.95 -17.62 -1.04
C GLU A 47 -17.30 -17.87 -2.41
N ASP A 48 -18.13 -17.95 -3.45
CA ASP A 48 -17.67 -18.08 -4.83
C ASP A 48 -17.28 -16.72 -5.45
N ASN A 49 -16.62 -16.78 -6.61
CA ASN A 49 -16.20 -15.61 -7.40
C ASN A 49 -15.30 -14.64 -6.60
N ILE A 50 -14.33 -15.19 -5.84
CA ILE A 50 -13.37 -14.42 -5.05
C ILE A 50 -12.67 -13.35 -5.89
N GLU A 51 -12.32 -13.67 -7.15
CA GLU A 51 -11.67 -12.74 -8.07
C GLU A 51 -12.51 -11.48 -8.34
N ASP A 52 -13.79 -11.67 -8.70
CA ASP A 52 -14.71 -10.56 -8.98
C ASP A 52 -14.98 -9.73 -7.73
N LYS A 53 -15.19 -10.39 -6.59
CA LYS A 53 -15.44 -9.72 -5.31
C LYS A 53 -14.21 -8.95 -4.82
N PHE A 54 -13.02 -9.52 -4.97
CA PHE A 54 -11.75 -8.84 -4.69
C PHE A 54 -11.60 -7.61 -5.58
N ASN A 55 -11.82 -7.74 -6.88
CA ASN A 55 -11.69 -6.63 -7.82
C ASN A 55 -12.67 -5.50 -7.47
N ALA A 56 -13.94 -5.83 -7.20
CA ALA A 56 -14.94 -4.85 -6.79
C ALA A 56 -14.56 -4.12 -5.49
N ARG A 57 -14.07 -4.86 -4.48
CA ARG A 57 -13.59 -4.27 -3.22
C ARG A 57 -12.38 -3.38 -3.42
N CYS A 58 -11.44 -3.82 -4.25
CA CYS A 58 -10.23 -3.08 -4.57
C CYS A 58 -10.57 -1.74 -5.27
N LEU A 59 -11.46 -1.76 -6.27
CA LEU A 59 -11.91 -0.57 -6.99
C LEU A 59 -12.57 0.45 -6.05
N ALA A 60 -13.32 -0.03 -5.06
CA ALA A 60 -13.98 0.83 -4.07
C ALA A 60 -13.02 1.39 -3.01
N GLN A 61 -11.86 0.75 -2.81
CA GLN A 61 -10.90 1.16 -1.80
C GLN A 61 -9.91 2.20 -2.34
N PHE A 62 -9.49 2.06 -3.60
CA PHE A 62 -8.55 2.99 -4.23
C PHE A 62 -9.26 4.13 -4.97
N PRO A 63 -8.62 5.30 -5.13
CA PRO A 63 -9.19 6.42 -5.88
C PRO A 63 -9.41 6.10 -7.37
N ASP A 64 -10.52 6.57 -7.94
CA ASP A 64 -10.92 6.37 -9.35
C ASP A 64 -9.88 6.77 -10.40
N SER A 65 -8.92 7.62 -10.04
CA SER A 65 -7.88 8.07 -10.95
C SER A 65 -6.87 6.97 -11.32
N TRP A 66 -6.75 5.92 -10.52
CA TRP A 66 -5.77 4.84 -10.73
C TRP A 66 -6.17 3.47 -10.18
N ASN A 67 -7.38 3.34 -9.62
CA ASN A 67 -7.87 2.09 -9.05
C ASN A 67 -7.90 0.94 -10.06
N GLU A 68 -8.37 1.18 -11.29
CA GLU A 68 -8.56 0.15 -12.30
C GLU A 68 -7.24 -0.56 -12.66
N SER A 69 -6.21 0.22 -12.98
CA SER A 69 -4.88 -0.33 -13.31
C SER A 69 -4.22 -1.04 -12.13
N VAL A 70 -4.41 -0.55 -10.90
CA VAL A 70 -3.81 -1.18 -9.72
C VAL A 70 -4.56 -2.45 -9.35
N CYS A 71 -5.88 -2.44 -9.35
CA CYS A 71 -6.70 -3.59 -9.01
C CYS A 71 -6.55 -4.72 -10.03
N GLU A 72 -6.52 -4.41 -11.32
CA GLU A 72 -6.26 -5.40 -12.36
C GLU A 72 -4.85 -6.02 -12.21
N ALA A 73 -3.84 -5.22 -11.88
CA ALA A 73 -2.51 -5.72 -11.59
C ALA A 73 -2.47 -6.60 -10.33
N LEU A 74 -3.20 -6.21 -9.27
CA LEU A 74 -3.28 -6.98 -8.03
C LEU A 74 -4.00 -8.32 -8.24
N VAL A 75 -5.13 -8.32 -8.94
CA VAL A 75 -5.84 -9.55 -9.33
C VAL A 75 -4.88 -10.47 -10.08
N LYS A 76 -4.27 -9.96 -11.15
CA LYS A 76 -3.49 -10.79 -12.08
C LYS A 76 -2.17 -11.29 -11.52
N THR A 77 -1.54 -10.54 -10.61
CA THR A 77 -0.17 -10.83 -10.17
C THR A 77 -0.05 -11.20 -8.71
N LYS A 78 -1.01 -10.83 -7.86
CA LYS A 78 -0.93 -10.95 -6.40
C LYS A 78 -2.06 -11.74 -5.76
N LEU A 79 -3.22 -11.90 -6.42
CA LEU A 79 -4.37 -12.59 -5.81
C LEU A 79 -4.02 -14.02 -5.36
N ASP A 80 -3.34 -14.80 -6.21
CA ASP A 80 -2.89 -16.15 -5.84
C ASP A 80 -1.97 -16.13 -4.61
N GLN A 81 -1.07 -15.15 -4.52
CA GLN A 81 -0.16 -15.00 -3.38
C GLN A 81 -0.92 -14.58 -2.11
N ILE A 82 -1.98 -13.79 -2.25
CA ILE A 82 -2.86 -13.37 -1.15
C ILE A 82 -3.64 -14.57 -0.62
N VAL A 83 -4.26 -15.36 -1.51
CA VAL A 83 -5.01 -16.57 -1.15
C VAL A 83 -4.09 -17.57 -0.45
N GLN A 84 -2.91 -17.86 -1.02
CA GLN A 84 -1.92 -18.73 -0.38
C GLN A 84 -1.48 -18.20 0.99
N GLY A 85 -1.24 -16.89 1.11
CA GLY A 85 -0.88 -16.29 2.39
C GLY A 85 -1.96 -16.47 3.46
N ILE A 86 -3.23 -16.39 3.08
CA ILE A 86 -4.36 -16.64 3.98
C ILE A 86 -4.44 -18.12 4.37
N GLU A 87 -4.28 -19.03 3.41
CA GLU A 87 -4.24 -20.49 3.67
C GLU A 87 -3.08 -20.88 4.60
N ASP A 88 -1.95 -20.18 4.49
CA ASP A 88 -0.78 -20.32 5.37
C ASP A 88 -0.95 -19.63 6.74
N ASN A 89 -2.14 -19.08 7.04
CA ASN A 89 -2.48 -18.37 8.27
C ASN A 89 -1.59 -17.14 8.53
N LEU A 90 -1.16 -16.45 7.47
CA LEU A 90 -0.45 -15.18 7.60
C LEU A 90 -1.43 -14.05 7.91
N VAL A 91 -1.01 -13.13 8.78
CA VAL A 91 -1.82 -11.94 9.10
C VAL A 91 -1.78 -10.92 7.95
N PRO A 92 -2.84 -10.12 7.72
CA PRO A 92 -2.95 -9.20 6.59
C PRO A 92 -1.75 -8.26 6.39
N ASP A 93 -1.17 -7.73 7.47
CA ASP A 93 0.02 -6.88 7.41
C ASP A 93 1.22 -7.62 6.78
N GLN A 94 1.43 -8.90 7.11
CA GLN A 94 2.52 -9.70 6.54
C GLN A 94 2.30 -9.94 5.05
N ILE A 95 1.07 -10.24 4.65
CA ILE A 95 0.75 -10.46 3.24
C ILE A 95 0.95 -9.16 2.44
N CYS A 96 0.44 -8.02 2.93
CA CYS A 96 0.63 -6.71 2.31
C CYS A 96 2.10 -6.28 2.22
N ASN A 97 2.93 -6.67 3.19
CA ASN A 97 4.37 -6.49 3.14
C ASN A 97 5.04 -7.40 2.11
N ASN A 98 4.63 -8.67 2.03
CA ASN A 98 5.19 -9.66 1.10
C ASN A 98 4.88 -9.33 -0.37
N ILE A 99 3.73 -8.71 -0.64
CA ILE A 99 3.35 -8.27 -2.00
C ILE A 99 3.82 -6.84 -2.33
N GLY A 100 4.47 -6.15 -1.38
CA GLY A 100 5.17 -4.88 -1.59
C GLY A 100 4.32 -3.62 -1.43
N LEU A 101 3.03 -3.72 -1.06
CA LEU A 101 2.12 -2.57 -0.90
C LEU A 101 2.39 -1.76 0.37
N CYS A 102 2.81 -2.42 1.46
CA CYS A 102 3.22 -1.75 2.70
C CYS A 102 4.70 -1.34 2.69
N ASN A 103 5.48 -1.84 1.72
CA ASN A 103 6.91 -1.60 1.64
C ASN A 103 7.26 -0.46 0.68
N LEU A 104 7.42 0.75 1.24
CA LEU A 104 7.94 1.91 0.48
C LEU A 104 9.27 1.62 -0.21
N ALA A 105 10.17 0.83 0.39
CA ALA A 105 11.46 0.55 -0.21
C ALA A 105 11.31 -0.34 -1.46
N GLU A 106 10.30 -1.20 -1.50
CA GLU A 106 10.03 -2.05 -2.66
C GLU A 106 9.24 -1.31 -3.73
N PHE A 107 8.23 -0.53 -3.35
CA PHE A 107 7.52 0.39 -4.25
C PHE A 107 8.51 1.34 -4.97
N ILE A 108 9.48 1.87 -4.24
CA ILE A 108 10.58 2.70 -4.75
C ILE A 108 11.56 1.92 -5.62
N LYS A 109 11.80 0.63 -5.34
CA LYS A 109 12.65 -0.28 -6.13
C LYS A 109 12.01 -0.59 -7.49
N THR A 110 10.71 -0.86 -7.49
CA THR A 110 9.88 -1.06 -8.70
C THR A 110 9.82 0.23 -9.53
N LEU A 111 9.88 1.40 -8.87
CA LEU A 111 9.94 2.72 -9.50
C LEU A 111 11.37 3.23 -9.82
N LYS A 112 12.43 2.44 -9.57
CA LYS A 112 13.85 2.81 -9.76
C LYS A 112 14.29 4.13 -9.10
N ILE A 113 13.72 4.49 -7.96
CA ILE A 113 14.17 5.65 -7.18
C ILE A 113 15.19 5.14 -6.14
N ALA A 114 16.39 5.74 -6.04
CA ALA A 114 17.39 5.30 -5.07
C ALA A 114 17.13 5.95 -3.70
N VAL A 115 16.72 5.17 -2.69
CA VAL A 115 16.53 5.67 -1.31
C VAL A 115 17.50 4.97 -0.34
N PRO A 116 18.27 5.73 0.47
CA PRO A 116 19.25 5.18 1.39
C PRO A 116 18.58 4.50 2.60
N ALA A 117 19.10 3.32 2.94
CA ALA A 117 18.60 2.46 3.99
C ALA A 117 19.02 2.94 5.38
N ALA A 118 18.13 3.64 6.07
CA ALA A 118 18.11 3.67 7.53
C ALA A 118 16.67 3.92 8.00
N ARG A 119 16.02 2.89 8.56
CA ARG A 119 14.70 3.01 9.20
C ARG A 119 14.89 2.91 10.73
N PRO A 120 14.32 3.80 11.54
CA PRO A 120 14.38 3.72 12.99
C PRO A 120 13.42 2.64 13.52
N VAL A 121 13.83 1.96 14.60
CA VAL A 121 13.01 0.97 15.31
C VAL A 121 11.98 1.71 16.17
N VAL A 122 10.69 1.47 15.92
CA VAL A 122 9.59 1.99 16.75
C VAL A 122 8.93 0.80 17.44
N ASN A 123 9.00 0.77 18.78
CA ASN A 123 8.21 -0.15 19.59
C ASN A 123 6.82 0.47 19.80
N LEU A 124 5.76 -0.23 19.37
CA LEU A 124 4.39 0.14 19.74
C LEU A 124 3.99 -0.49 21.08
N PRO A 125 3.36 0.26 21.99
CA PRO A 125 2.73 -0.31 23.18
C PRO A 125 1.44 -1.03 22.79
N VAL A 126 1.29 -2.24 23.33
CA VAL A 126 0.05 -3.03 23.25
C VAL A 126 -0.91 -2.49 24.32
N HIS A 127 -2.06 -1.97 23.91
CA HIS A 127 -3.17 -1.63 24.78
C HIS A 127 -4.45 -2.27 24.28
#